data_AF-A0A2J6IW40-F1
#
_entry.id   AF-A0A2J6IW40-F1
#
_cell.length_a   1.000
_cell.length_b   1.000
_cell.length_c   1.000
_cell.angle_alpha   90.00
_cell.angle_beta   90.00
_cell.angle_gamma   90.00
#
_symmetry.space_group_name_H-M   'P 1'
#
loop_
_entity.id
_entity.type
_entity.pdbx_description
1 polymer ?
#
loop_
_entity_poly.entity_id
_entity_poly.type
_entity_poly.pdbx_seq_one_letter_code
_entity_poly.pdbx_strand_id
1 'polypeptide(L)'
;MLLLAIPGCSHEVRTISGQVVDESGSAVSGVALKACYSDWGWSNGRLVWDKDFCSEPVTSDKDGHYRIRFRGPAESRLLLRKEGWLQTTDYHATDTRIVIVRSDLYNARRLQEQQARDEAFRKRRPDETAAAYYCRVIVPETRPVNLTYRDSKLAITPVLLTTDDGASNLLAIEGPPETVRSIAAELQLRADGASITNGGNLLNGTIGCASDYSFIAFSLTHLPAPDTRLEILVPSISALFDADLWRR
;
A
#
# COMPACT_ATOMS: atom_id res chain seq x y z
N MET A 1 12.45 -5.24 62.32
CA MET A 1 11.76 -5.42 61.04
C MET A 1 10.86 -4.21 60.85
N LEU A 2 11.34 -3.22 60.10
CA LEU A 2 10.69 -1.92 59.94
C LEU A 2 9.68 -2.05 58.79
N LEU A 3 8.37 -2.08 59.09
CA LEU A 3 7.33 -1.97 58.06
C LEU A 3 7.30 -0.51 57.59
N LEU A 4 7.96 -0.22 56.47
CA LEU A 4 7.70 0.99 55.70
C LEU A 4 6.34 0.84 55.05
N ALA A 5 5.29 1.35 55.71
CA ALA A 5 4.02 1.62 55.07
C ALA A 5 4.26 2.75 54.07
N ILE A 6 4.51 2.41 52.80
CA ILE A 6 4.50 3.37 51.71
C ILE A 6 3.04 3.85 51.62
N PRO A 7 2.72 5.11 51.91
CA PRO A 7 1.40 5.63 51.59
C PRO A 7 1.28 5.52 50.08
N GLY A 8 0.50 4.54 49.61
CA GLY A 8 0.20 4.41 48.20
C GLY A 8 -0.42 5.73 47.75
N CYS A 9 0.24 6.42 46.81
CA CYS A 9 -0.31 7.59 46.15
C CYS A 9 -1.58 7.15 45.42
N SER A 10 -2.72 7.16 46.12
CA SER A 10 -4.00 6.95 45.47
C SER A 10 -4.36 8.24 44.76
N HIS A 11 -4.54 8.18 43.44
CA HIS A 11 -5.05 9.33 42.70
C HIS A 11 -6.38 9.81 43.28
N GLU A 12 -6.63 11.11 43.21
CA GLU A 12 -7.93 11.67 43.54
C GLU A 12 -8.98 11.28 42.48
N VAL A 13 -10.24 11.20 42.90
CA VAL A 13 -11.34 10.98 41.95
C VAL A 13 -11.59 12.28 41.20
N ARG A 14 -11.38 12.27 39.90
CA ARG A 14 -11.63 13.41 39.01
C ARG A 14 -12.88 13.19 38.17
N THR A 15 -13.54 14.29 37.80
CA THR A 15 -14.62 14.27 36.80
C THR A 15 -14.03 14.70 35.46
N ILE A 16 -14.09 13.80 34.48
CA ILE A 16 -13.68 14.04 33.09
C ILE A 16 -14.96 14.28 32.29
N SER A 17 -15.02 15.37 31.54
CA SER A 17 -16.19 15.72 30.75
C SER A 17 -15.81 16.38 29.45
N GLY A 18 -16.58 16.10 28.42
CA GLY A 18 -16.40 16.69 27.11
C GLY A 18 -17.58 16.41 26.20
N GLN A 19 -17.36 16.62 24.91
CA GLN A 19 -18.32 16.36 23.85
C GLN A 19 -17.68 15.55 22.74
N VAL A 20 -18.38 14.52 22.27
CA VAL A 20 -18.01 13.77 21.08
C VAL A 20 -18.72 14.36 19.88
N VAL A 21 -17.96 14.69 18.85
CA VAL A 21 -18.42 15.29 17.60
C VAL A 21 -17.83 14.55 16.40
N ASP A 22 -18.41 14.77 15.22
CA ASP A 22 -17.82 14.35 13.95
C ASP A 22 -16.92 15.43 13.33
N GLU A 23 -16.33 15.16 12.16
CA GLU A 23 -15.46 16.10 11.44
C GLU A 23 -16.17 17.42 11.07
N SER A 24 -17.50 17.42 10.94
CA SER A 24 -18.31 18.63 10.69
C SER A 24 -18.59 19.44 11.97
N GLY A 25 -18.26 18.88 13.12
CA GLY A 25 -18.57 19.43 14.44
C GLY A 25 -19.97 19.10 14.94
N SER A 26 -20.70 18.21 14.26
CA SER A 26 -22.01 17.73 14.70
C SER A 26 -21.85 16.76 15.85
N ALA A 27 -22.73 16.85 16.85
CA ALA A 27 -22.69 15.98 18.02
C ALA A 27 -22.91 14.51 17.66
N VAL A 28 -22.14 13.61 18.29
CA VAL A 28 -22.26 12.16 18.09
C VAL A 28 -22.70 11.49 19.39
N SER A 29 -23.96 11.07 19.41
CA SER A 29 -24.57 10.37 20.54
C SER A 29 -24.23 8.88 20.58
N GLY A 30 -24.44 8.22 21.72
CA GLY A 30 -24.33 6.75 21.80
C GLY A 30 -22.91 6.20 21.69
N VAL A 31 -21.89 7.04 21.91
CA VAL A 31 -20.48 6.61 21.87
C VAL A 31 -20.10 6.12 23.26
N ALA A 32 -19.58 4.90 23.39
CA ALA A 32 -19.09 4.40 24.67
C ALA A 32 -17.66 4.89 24.91
N LEU A 33 -17.43 5.60 26.01
CA LEU A 33 -16.13 6.15 26.40
C LEU A 33 -15.63 5.51 27.69
N LYS A 34 -14.32 5.24 27.75
CA LYS A 34 -13.61 4.84 28.97
C LYS A 34 -12.35 5.68 29.13
N ALA A 35 -12.04 6.08 30.36
CA ALA A 35 -10.73 6.62 30.69
C ALA A 35 -9.82 5.48 31.15
N CYS A 36 -8.62 5.39 30.61
CA CYS A 36 -7.65 4.35 30.94
C CYS A 36 -6.26 4.93 31.15
N TYR A 37 -5.45 4.30 31.98
CA TYR A 37 -4.01 4.52 32.06
C TYR A 37 -3.33 3.18 32.31
N SER A 38 -2.04 3.11 31.99
CA SER A 38 -1.23 1.92 32.24
C SER A 38 -0.17 2.27 33.27
N ASP A 39 -0.03 1.43 34.29
CA ASP A 39 0.96 1.60 35.35
C ASP A 39 1.34 0.24 35.94
N TRP A 40 2.25 0.25 36.89
CA TRP A 40 2.64 -0.92 37.64
C TRP A 40 1.47 -1.51 38.43
N GLY A 41 1.37 -2.83 38.43
CA GLY A 41 0.34 -3.50 39.20
C GLY A 41 0.58 -4.99 39.36
N TRP A 42 -0.28 -5.62 40.15
CA TRP A 42 -0.25 -7.07 40.34
C TRP A 42 -1.25 -7.74 39.40
N SER A 43 -0.78 -8.73 38.63
CA SER A 43 -1.60 -9.59 37.77
C SER A 43 -1.16 -11.03 37.96
N ASN A 44 -2.12 -11.94 38.25
CA ASN A 44 -1.85 -13.36 38.50
C ASN A 44 -0.71 -13.61 39.52
N GLY A 45 -0.67 -12.82 40.59
CA GLY A 45 0.34 -12.95 41.65
C GLY A 45 1.74 -12.46 41.28
N ARG A 46 1.93 -11.77 40.15
CA ARG A 46 3.20 -11.19 39.72
C ARG A 46 3.09 -9.68 39.49
N LEU A 47 4.18 -8.97 39.69
CA LEU A 47 4.31 -7.55 39.37
C LEU A 47 4.50 -7.40 37.84
N VAL A 48 3.67 -6.55 37.23
CA VAL A 48 3.71 -6.19 35.80
C VAL A 48 3.80 -4.68 35.65
N TRP A 49 4.42 -4.19 34.58
CA TRP A 49 4.75 -2.77 34.37
C TRP A 49 3.75 -2.02 33.47
N ASP A 50 2.76 -2.72 32.94
CA ASP A 50 1.84 -2.27 31.89
C ASP A 50 0.39 -2.68 32.20
N LYS A 51 0.03 -2.71 33.49
CA LYS A 51 -1.34 -3.06 33.86
C LYS A 51 -2.28 -1.92 33.48
N ASP A 52 -3.27 -2.22 32.66
CA ASP A 52 -4.32 -1.26 32.33
C ASP A 52 -5.33 -1.11 33.48
N PHE A 53 -5.56 0.14 33.86
CA PHE A 53 -6.60 0.55 34.79
C PHE A 53 -7.59 1.43 34.03
N CYS A 54 -8.84 0.97 33.89
CA CYS A 54 -9.87 1.64 33.11
C CYS A 54 -11.11 1.95 33.96
N SER A 55 -11.81 3.02 33.62
CA SER A 55 -13.15 3.31 34.13
C SER A 55 -14.18 2.34 33.56
N GLU A 56 -15.35 2.29 34.19
CA GLU A 56 -16.55 1.78 33.54
C GLU A 56 -16.89 2.61 32.28
N PRO A 57 -17.49 1.99 31.26
CA PRO A 57 -17.92 2.72 30.07
C PRO A 57 -19.05 3.69 30.40
N VAL A 58 -18.96 4.90 29.87
CA VAL A 58 -20.05 5.88 29.88
C VAL A 58 -20.43 6.16 28.43
N THR A 59 -21.73 6.23 28.16
CA THR A 59 -22.25 6.52 26.82
C THR A 59 -22.50 8.03 26.67
N SER A 60 -22.10 8.62 25.54
CA SER A 60 -22.43 10.00 25.22
C SER A 60 -23.94 10.20 25.02
N ASP A 61 -24.46 11.31 25.50
CA ASP A 61 -25.88 11.66 25.38
C ASP A 61 -26.26 12.12 23.96
N LYS A 62 -27.52 12.55 23.78
CA LYS A 62 -28.05 13.02 22.48
C LYS A 62 -27.27 14.21 21.91
N ASP A 63 -26.66 15.02 22.76
CA ASP A 63 -25.89 16.22 22.42
C ASP A 63 -24.38 15.90 22.37
N GLY A 64 -24.02 14.60 22.43
CA GLY A 64 -22.66 14.10 22.39
C GLY A 64 -21.88 14.31 23.69
N HIS A 65 -22.49 14.84 24.74
CA HIS A 65 -21.82 15.10 26.00
C HIS A 65 -21.60 13.82 26.79
N TYR A 66 -20.49 13.76 27.53
CA TYR A 66 -20.18 12.65 28.42
C TYR A 66 -19.59 13.15 29.73
N ARG A 67 -19.70 12.33 30.77
CA ARG A 67 -19.10 12.60 32.08
C ARG A 67 -18.64 11.30 32.73
N ILE A 68 -17.33 11.13 32.86
CA ILE A 68 -16.69 9.98 33.51
C ILE A 68 -16.18 10.42 34.88
N ARG A 69 -16.51 9.68 35.94
CA ARG A 69 -15.83 9.80 37.24
C ARG A 69 -14.77 8.73 37.31
N PHE A 70 -13.50 9.13 37.38
CA PHE A 70 -12.38 8.20 37.29
C PHE A 70 -11.28 8.53 38.28
N ARG A 71 -10.67 7.49 38.84
CA ARG A 71 -9.50 7.59 39.70
C ARG A 71 -8.26 7.19 38.90
N GLY A 72 -7.61 8.17 38.31
CA GLY A 72 -6.41 7.98 37.50
C GLY A 72 -5.64 9.29 37.35
N PRO A 73 -4.49 9.29 36.66
CA PRO A 73 -3.69 10.47 36.34
C PRO A 73 -4.37 11.39 35.30
N ALA A 74 -3.84 12.62 35.10
CA ALA A 74 -4.45 13.60 34.17
C ALA A 74 -4.27 13.19 32.71
N GLU A 75 -3.14 12.55 32.45
CA GLU A 75 -2.68 11.98 31.20
C GLU A 75 -3.40 10.68 30.79
N SER A 76 -4.41 10.24 31.56
CA SER A 76 -5.25 9.08 31.20
C SER A 76 -5.80 9.24 29.79
N ARG A 77 -5.69 8.20 28.96
CA ARG A 77 -6.23 8.15 27.60
C ARG A 77 -7.73 7.89 27.61
N LEU A 78 -8.45 8.46 26.65
CA LEU A 78 -9.85 8.17 26.38
C LEU A 78 -9.94 7.15 25.25
N LEU A 79 -10.59 6.03 25.53
CA LEU A 79 -10.90 4.99 24.56
C LEU A 79 -12.38 5.08 24.18
N LEU A 80 -12.65 5.23 22.89
CA LEU A 80 -14.01 5.36 22.36
C LEU A 80 -14.42 4.12 21.57
N ARG A 81 -15.69 3.74 21.66
CA ARG A 81 -16.28 2.65 20.88
C ARG A 81 -17.68 3.03 20.42
N LYS A 82 -17.90 2.99 19.10
CA LYS A 82 -19.21 3.07 18.48
C LYS A 82 -19.14 2.39 17.12
N GLU A 83 -20.11 1.53 16.81
CA GLU A 83 -20.15 0.82 15.53
C GLU A 83 -20.22 1.81 14.36
N GLY A 84 -19.40 1.59 13.34
CA GLY A 84 -19.32 2.46 12.17
C GLY A 84 -18.50 3.74 12.37
N TRP A 85 -17.91 3.97 13.54
CA TRP A 85 -17.09 5.14 13.84
C TRP A 85 -15.67 4.74 14.27
N LEU A 86 -14.71 5.60 13.94
CA LEU A 86 -13.30 5.43 14.21
C LEU A 86 -12.76 6.60 15.03
N GLN A 87 -11.95 6.26 16.01
CA GLN A 87 -11.06 7.21 16.68
C GLN A 87 -9.76 7.23 15.87
N THR A 88 -9.47 8.35 15.20
CA THR A 88 -8.26 8.50 14.36
C THR A 88 -7.07 9.12 15.10
N THR A 89 -7.31 9.63 16.31
CA THR A 89 -6.32 10.32 17.14
C THR A 89 -6.48 9.87 18.59
N ASP A 90 -5.39 9.82 19.35
CA ASP A 90 -5.45 9.59 20.78
C ASP A 90 -5.96 10.83 21.51
N TYR A 91 -6.89 10.61 22.44
CA TYR A 91 -7.46 11.66 23.28
C TYR A 91 -7.04 11.44 24.72
N HIS A 92 -6.75 12.51 25.45
CA HIS A 92 -6.48 12.49 26.88
C HIS A 92 -7.70 12.94 27.68
N ALA A 93 -7.71 12.63 28.97
CA ALA A 93 -8.76 13.01 29.90
C ALA A 93 -8.88 14.53 30.10
N THR A 94 -7.91 15.30 29.64
CA THR A 94 -7.96 16.78 29.58
C THR A 94 -8.68 17.30 28.35
N ASP A 95 -8.91 16.46 27.33
CA ASP A 95 -9.55 16.88 26.08
C ASP A 95 -11.07 17.00 26.24
N THR A 96 -11.57 18.20 26.01
CA THR A 96 -13.00 18.53 26.17
C THR A 96 -13.80 18.32 24.89
N ARG A 97 -13.13 18.18 23.74
CA ARG A 97 -13.72 17.96 22.43
C ARG A 97 -13.05 16.77 21.76
N ILE A 98 -13.83 15.72 21.53
CA ILE A 98 -13.38 14.49 20.90
C ILE A 98 -13.99 14.40 19.50
N VAL A 99 -13.15 14.25 18.49
CA VAL A 99 -13.59 14.09 17.11
C VAL A 99 -13.48 12.63 16.71
N ILE A 100 -14.56 12.05 16.21
CA ILE A 100 -14.57 10.71 15.63
C ILE A 100 -15.04 10.77 14.18
N VAL A 101 -14.53 9.84 13.37
CA VAL A 101 -14.79 9.83 11.93
C VAL A 101 -15.65 8.63 11.59
N ARG A 102 -16.60 8.77 10.67
CA ARG A 102 -17.32 7.60 10.16
C ARG A 102 -16.37 6.71 9.36
N SER A 103 -16.40 5.42 9.67
CA SER A 103 -15.51 4.41 9.06
C SER A 103 -15.65 4.32 7.54
N ASP A 104 -16.87 4.42 7.00
CA ASP A 104 -17.15 4.36 5.57
C ASP A 104 -16.54 5.56 4.82
N LEU A 105 -16.74 6.78 5.34
CA LEU A 105 -16.16 7.99 4.77
C LEU A 105 -14.63 8.00 4.85
N TYR A 106 -14.07 7.55 5.98
CA TYR A 106 -12.63 7.43 6.16
C TYR A 106 -12.01 6.46 5.16
N ASN A 107 -12.59 5.26 5.04
CA ASN A 107 -12.11 4.23 4.13
C ASN A 107 -12.23 4.67 2.66
N ALA A 108 -13.34 5.34 2.28
CA ALA A 108 -13.51 5.88 0.95
C ALA A 108 -12.46 6.94 0.61
N ARG A 109 -12.21 7.89 1.53
CA ARG A 109 -11.15 8.91 1.36
C ARG A 109 -9.78 8.27 1.20
N ARG A 110 -9.45 7.29 2.05
CA ARG A 110 -8.19 6.54 1.99
C ARG A 110 -7.99 5.81 0.66
N LEU A 111 -9.04 5.17 0.16
CA LEU A 111 -9.01 4.50 -1.14
C LEU A 111 -8.79 5.50 -2.28
N GLN A 112 -9.48 6.63 -2.26
CA GLN A 112 -9.32 7.68 -3.26
C GLN A 112 -7.91 8.28 -3.23
N GLU A 113 -7.37 8.56 -2.05
CA GLU A 113 -5.99 9.04 -1.89
C GLU A 113 -4.97 8.02 -2.38
N GLN A 114 -5.21 6.73 -2.14
CA GLN A 114 -4.36 5.66 -2.64
C GLN A 114 -4.41 5.61 -4.16
N GLN A 115 -5.59 5.60 -4.76
CA GLN A 115 -5.76 5.63 -6.21
C GLN A 115 -5.07 6.85 -6.83
N ALA A 116 -5.23 8.03 -6.24
CA ALA A 116 -4.56 9.25 -6.71
C ALA A 116 -3.03 9.15 -6.62
N ARG A 117 -2.50 8.54 -5.55
CA ARG A 117 -1.05 8.28 -5.41
C ARG A 117 -0.56 7.28 -6.46
N ASP A 118 -1.31 6.21 -6.70
CA ASP A 118 -0.97 5.17 -7.67
C ASP A 118 -1.02 5.73 -9.10
N GLU A 119 -2.05 6.53 -9.43
CA GLU A 119 -2.14 7.25 -10.70
C GLU A 119 -0.99 8.25 -10.87
N ALA A 120 -0.66 9.02 -9.83
CA ALA A 120 0.47 9.95 -9.87
C ALA A 120 1.80 9.22 -10.04
N PHE A 121 1.97 8.05 -9.41
CA PHE A 121 3.13 7.19 -9.58
C PHE A 121 3.22 6.66 -11.02
N ARG A 122 2.10 6.26 -11.63
CA ARG A 122 2.05 5.78 -13.02
C ARG A 122 2.26 6.88 -14.07
N LYS A 123 2.30 8.15 -13.70
CA LYS A 123 2.70 9.23 -14.62
C LYS A 123 4.21 9.22 -14.82
N ARG A 124 4.64 9.43 -16.07
CA ARG A 124 6.06 9.58 -16.43
C ARG A 124 6.58 10.92 -15.93
N ARG A 125 7.82 10.94 -15.45
CA ARG A 125 8.50 12.19 -15.08
C ARG A 125 9.07 12.86 -16.33
N PRO A 126 9.18 14.21 -16.39
CA PRO A 126 9.59 14.93 -17.60
C PRO A 126 10.89 14.41 -18.25
N ASP A 127 11.89 14.04 -17.45
CA ASP A 127 13.21 13.59 -17.93
C ASP A 127 13.41 12.07 -17.82
N GLU A 128 12.36 11.33 -17.48
CA GLU A 128 12.44 9.87 -17.36
C GLU A 128 12.49 9.24 -18.75
N THR A 129 13.33 8.24 -18.98
CA THR A 129 13.32 7.47 -20.24
C THR A 129 12.22 6.40 -20.22
N ALA A 130 11.81 5.88 -21.38
CA ALA A 130 10.81 4.81 -21.41
C ALA A 130 11.26 3.57 -20.62
N ALA A 131 12.54 3.22 -20.71
CA ALA A 131 13.12 2.12 -19.95
C ALA A 131 13.16 2.42 -18.44
N ALA A 132 13.53 3.64 -18.02
CA ALA A 132 13.47 4.05 -16.61
C ALA A 132 12.05 4.01 -16.03
N TYR A 133 11.06 4.46 -16.82
CA TYR A 133 9.64 4.33 -16.47
C TYR A 133 9.23 2.86 -16.30
N TYR A 134 9.62 2.01 -17.24
CA TYR A 134 9.33 0.58 -17.21
C TYR A 134 9.89 -0.07 -15.93
N CYS A 135 11.15 0.23 -15.59
CA CYS A 135 11.79 -0.25 -14.36
C CYS A 135 11.05 0.19 -13.09
N ARG A 136 10.55 1.43 -13.08
CA ARG A 136 9.92 2.01 -11.90
C ARG A 136 8.48 1.55 -11.71
N VAL A 137 7.71 1.48 -12.80
CA VAL A 137 6.25 1.28 -12.76
C VAL A 137 5.86 -0.14 -13.14
N ILE A 138 6.43 -0.69 -14.21
CA ILE A 138 5.94 -1.94 -14.79
C ILE A 138 6.57 -3.15 -14.13
N VAL A 139 7.91 -3.18 -13.99
CA VAL A 139 8.62 -4.33 -13.39
C VAL A 139 8.12 -4.68 -11.99
N PRO A 140 7.94 -3.73 -11.04
CA PRO A 140 7.52 -4.08 -9.69
C PRO A 140 6.06 -4.56 -9.60
N GLU A 141 5.21 -4.16 -10.55
CA GLU A 141 3.78 -4.54 -10.59
C GLU A 141 3.53 -5.84 -11.38
N THR A 142 4.53 -6.32 -12.12
CA THR A 142 4.36 -7.44 -13.06
C THR A 142 5.10 -8.67 -12.59
N ARG A 143 4.41 -9.81 -12.56
CA ARG A 143 5.05 -11.10 -12.32
C ARG A 143 5.79 -11.56 -13.59
N PRO A 144 7.11 -11.80 -13.54
CA PRO A 144 7.82 -12.26 -14.72
C PRO A 144 7.53 -13.74 -15.04
N VAL A 145 7.66 -14.09 -16.31
CA VAL A 145 7.63 -15.46 -16.83
C VAL A 145 9.06 -16.00 -16.83
N ASN A 146 9.31 -16.99 -15.98
CA ASN A 146 10.61 -17.66 -15.90
C ASN A 146 10.71 -18.74 -16.97
N LEU A 147 11.83 -18.78 -17.67
CA LEU A 147 12.12 -19.78 -18.71
C LEU A 147 13.58 -20.21 -18.66
N THR A 148 13.85 -21.40 -19.22
CA THR A 148 15.20 -21.92 -19.41
C THR A 148 15.53 -21.88 -20.90
N TYR A 149 16.62 -21.20 -21.26
CA TYR A 149 17.04 -21.02 -22.63
C TYR A 149 18.55 -21.24 -22.74
N ARG A 150 18.97 -22.23 -23.53
CA ARG A 150 20.39 -22.65 -23.66
C ARG A 150 21.07 -22.80 -22.30
N ASP A 151 20.45 -23.58 -21.42
CA ASP A 151 20.89 -23.86 -20.03
C ASP A 151 20.99 -22.64 -19.10
N SER A 152 20.57 -21.46 -19.56
CA SER A 152 20.50 -20.24 -18.76
C SER A 152 19.07 -19.97 -18.30
N LYS A 153 18.92 -19.44 -17.08
CA LYS A 153 17.64 -18.92 -16.61
C LYS A 153 17.42 -17.51 -17.16
N LEU A 154 16.22 -17.26 -17.65
CA LEU A 154 15.75 -15.95 -18.08
C LEU A 154 14.41 -15.66 -17.41
N ALA A 155 14.11 -14.38 -17.20
CA ALA A 155 12.81 -13.92 -16.74
C ALA A 155 12.29 -12.82 -17.67
N ILE A 156 11.18 -13.06 -18.36
CA ILE A 156 10.56 -12.07 -19.25
C ILE A 156 9.44 -11.38 -18.49
N THR A 157 9.43 -10.04 -18.48
CA THR A 157 8.27 -9.28 -18.01
C THR A 157 7.26 -9.22 -19.14
N PRO A 158 6.09 -9.89 -19.06
CA PRO A 158 5.16 -10.05 -20.17
C PRO A 158 4.30 -8.78 -20.39
N VAL A 159 4.95 -7.61 -20.42
CA VAL A 159 4.30 -6.33 -20.65
C VAL A 159 5.04 -5.60 -21.74
N LEU A 160 4.32 -5.18 -22.77
CA LEU A 160 4.87 -4.41 -23.87
C LEU A 160 4.54 -2.92 -23.65
N LEU A 161 5.55 -2.09 -23.39
CA LEU A 161 5.38 -0.65 -23.22
C LEU A 161 5.52 0.07 -24.56
N THR A 162 4.46 0.73 -25.03
CA THR A 162 4.54 1.62 -26.18
C THR A 162 5.26 2.92 -25.81
N THR A 163 6.26 3.33 -26.59
CA THR A 163 6.97 4.59 -26.37
C THR A 163 6.14 5.80 -26.84
N ASP A 164 6.45 6.98 -26.30
CA ASP A 164 5.67 8.21 -26.54
C ASP A 164 5.64 8.64 -28.02
N ASP A 165 6.64 8.27 -28.79
CA ASP A 165 6.69 8.50 -30.24
C ASP A 165 5.89 7.46 -31.04
N GLY A 166 5.34 6.44 -30.39
CA GLY A 166 4.60 5.32 -30.98
C GLY A 166 5.45 4.42 -31.88
N ALA A 167 6.73 4.70 -32.05
CA ALA A 167 7.60 4.07 -33.04
C ALA A 167 8.25 2.78 -32.52
N SER A 168 8.33 2.63 -31.20
CA SER A 168 8.94 1.47 -30.57
C SER A 168 8.12 0.95 -29.39
N ASN A 169 8.30 -0.33 -29.12
CA ASN A 169 7.63 -1.02 -28.03
C ASN A 169 8.68 -1.78 -27.23
N LEU A 170 8.71 -1.59 -25.92
CA LEU A 170 9.74 -2.12 -25.05
C LEU A 170 9.24 -3.33 -24.28
N LEU A 171 10.06 -4.37 -24.25
CA LEU A 171 9.90 -5.55 -23.43
C LEU A 171 11.14 -5.70 -22.55
N ALA A 172 10.95 -5.94 -21.25
CA ALA A 172 12.06 -6.19 -20.34
C ALA A 172 12.33 -7.69 -20.20
N ILE A 173 13.61 -8.03 -20.16
CA ILE A 173 14.09 -9.40 -19.92
C ILE A 173 15.28 -9.38 -18.98
N GLU A 174 15.27 -10.26 -18.01
CA GLU A 174 16.34 -10.47 -17.06
C GLU A 174 17.15 -11.71 -17.45
N GLY A 175 18.48 -11.59 -17.39
CA GLY A 175 19.40 -12.72 -17.55
C GLY A 175 20.73 -12.39 -18.21
N PRO A 176 21.55 -13.41 -18.51
CA PRO A 176 22.89 -13.20 -19.07
C PRO A 176 22.85 -12.46 -20.41
N PRO A 177 23.68 -11.41 -20.64
CA PRO A 177 23.60 -10.57 -21.85
C PRO A 177 23.68 -11.33 -23.18
N GLU A 178 24.52 -12.35 -23.28
CA GLU A 178 24.67 -13.17 -24.49
C GLU A 178 23.42 -14.02 -24.78
N THR A 179 22.82 -14.53 -23.70
CA THR A 179 21.57 -15.31 -23.74
C THR A 179 20.40 -14.41 -24.13
N VAL A 180 20.31 -13.22 -23.54
CA VAL A 180 19.32 -12.20 -23.87
C VAL A 180 19.43 -11.76 -25.34
N ARG A 181 20.65 -11.53 -25.84
CA ARG A 181 20.87 -11.17 -27.25
C ARG A 181 20.38 -12.28 -28.20
N SER A 182 20.63 -13.54 -27.84
CA SER A 182 20.22 -14.69 -28.63
C SER A 182 18.69 -14.85 -28.67
N ILE A 183 18.01 -14.76 -27.52
CA ILE A 183 16.55 -14.88 -27.47
C ILE A 183 15.85 -13.68 -28.13
N ALA A 184 16.41 -12.46 -27.99
CA ALA A 184 15.85 -11.25 -28.62
C ALA A 184 15.77 -11.38 -30.15
N ALA A 185 16.74 -12.06 -30.77
CA ALA A 185 16.78 -12.25 -32.22
C ALA A 185 15.69 -13.18 -32.77
N GLU A 186 15.11 -14.06 -31.94
CA GLU A 186 14.09 -15.03 -32.38
C GLU A 186 12.70 -14.80 -31.79
N LEU A 187 12.59 -13.93 -30.79
CA LEU A 187 11.33 -13.62 -30.12
C LEU A 187 10.33 -13.03 -31.13
N GLN A 188 9.12 -13.56 -31.16
CA GLN A 188 8.05 -13.09 -32.03
C GLN A 188 6.90 -12.54 -31.19
N LEU A 189 6.36 -11.40 -31.59
CA LEU A 189 5.09 -10.93 -31.03
C LEU A 189 3.97 -11.36 -31.98
N ARG A 190 2.87 -11.84 -31.39
CA ARG A 190 1.65 -12.20 -32.11
C ARG A 190 0.48 -11.40 -31.59
N ALA A 191 -0.46 -11.12 -32.47
CA ALA A 191 -1.76 -10.52 -32.18
C ALA A 191 -2.84 -11.46 -32.72
N ASP A 192 -3.69 -11.99 -31.83
CA ASP A 192 -4.74 -12.97 -32.17
C ASP A 192 -4.21 -14.16 -32.98
N GLY A 193 -3.00 -14.64 -32.63
CA GLY A 193 -2.32 -15.72 -33.32
C GLY A 193 -1.63 -15.35 -34.64
N ALA A 194 -1.73 -14.11 -35.14
CA ALA A 194 -0.95 -13.68 -36.30
C ALA A 194 0.37 -13.02 -35.86
N SER A 195 1.51 -13.40 -36.47
CA SER A 195 2.79 -12.72 -36.18
C SER A 195 2.74 -11.27 -36.67
N ILE A 196 3.09 -10.34 -35.78
CA ILE A 196 3.14 -8.90 -36.05
C ILE A 196 4.58 -8.36 -36.08
N THR A 197 5.56 -9.15 -35.63
CA THR A 197 6.99 -8.85 -35.73
C THR A 197 7.82 -10.12 -35.55
N ASN A 198 8.99 -10.15 -36.20
CA ASN A 198 10.01 -11.18 -36.04
C ASN A 198 11.28 -10.54 -35.49
N GLY A 199 11.67 -10.94 -34.28
CA GLY A 199 12.86 -10.44 -33.61
C GLY A 199 12.69 -9.03 -33.05
N GLY A 200 13.47 -8.73 -32.02
CA GLY A 200 13.58 -7.41 -31.44
C GLY A 200 15.02 -6.94 -31.36
N ASN A 201 15.21 -5.63 -31.31
CA ASN A 201 16.52 -5.02 -31.18
C ASN A 201 16.84 -4.81 -29.71
N LEU A 202 17.95 -5.37 -29.24
CA LEU A 202 18.44 -5.09 -27.89
C LEU A 202 18.82 -3.61 -27.78
N LEU A 203 18.27 -2.91 -26.80
CA LEU A 203 18.68 -1.55 -26.49
C LEU A 203 20.04 -1.57 -25.78
N ASN A 204 21.04 -0.93 -26.40
CA ASN A 204 22.36 -0.80 -25.82
C ASN A 204 22.41 0.44 -24.91
N GLY A 205 22.69 0.27 -23.62
CA GLY A 205 22.92 1.37 -22.69
C GLY A 205 22.74 0.97 -21.22
N THR A 206 23.28 1.77 -20.31
CA THR A 206 23.01 1.64 -18.88
C THR A 206 21.59 2.10 -18.62
N ILE A 207 20.69 1.16 -18.34
CA ILE A 207 19.30 1.45 -18.06
C ILE A 207 19.13 1.44 -16.53
N GLY A 208 18.38 2.40 -15.98
CA GLY A 208 18.22 2.60 -14.54
C GLY A 208 17.46 1.49 -13.78
N CYS A 209 17.37 0.28 -14.33
CA CYS A 209 16.93 -0.91 -13.63
C CYS A 209 18.04 -1.44 -12.71
N ALA A 210 17.73 -2.43 -11.87
CA ALA A 210 18.75 -3.31 -11.31
C ALA A 210 19.64 -3.90 -12.45
N SER A 211 20.88 -4.26 -12.12
CA SER A 211 21.97 -4.55 -13.08
C SER A 211 21.72 -5.66 -14.12
N ASP A 212 20.61 -6.37 -14.01
CA ASP A 212 20.39 -7.64 -14.72
C ASP A 212 19.26 -7.54 -15.76
N TYR A 213 18.60 -6.39 -15.87
CA TYR A 213 17.56 -6.13 -16.88
C TYR A 213 18.14 -5.59 -18.18
N SER A 214 17.67 -6.19 -19.26
CA SER A 214 17.87 -5.76 -20.64
C SER A 214 16.54 -5.45 -21.29
N PHE A 215 16.55 -4.56 -22.27
CA PHE A 215 15.34 -4.12 -22.95
C PHE A 215 15.40 -4.47 -24.43
N ILE A 216 14.34 -5.10 -24.91
CA ILE A 216 14.16 -5.45 -26.31
C ILE A 216 13.14 -4.47 -26.90
N ALA A 217 13.53 -3.76 -27.94
CA ALA A 217 12.69 -2.84 -28.69
C ALA A 217 12.13 -3.51 -29.95
N PHE A 218 10.81 -3.45 -30.10
CA PHE A 218 10.08 -3.91 -31.27
C PHE A 218 9.51 -2.71 -32.02
N SER A 219 9.77 -2.63 -33.32
CA SER A 219 9.09 -1.68 -34.21
C SER A 219 7.82 -2.33 -34.73
N LEU A 220 6.67 -1.82 -34.31
CA LEU A 220 5.36 -2.27 -34.78
C LEU A 220 4.83 -1.25 -35.77
N THR A 221 4.46 -1.70 -36.98
CA THR A 221 3.85 -0.82 -37.99
C THR A 221 2.45 -0.37 -37.60
N HIS A 222 1.73 -1.23 -36.87
CA HIS A 222 0.41 -0.96 -36.32
C HIS A 222 0.34 -1.50 -34.90
N LEU A 223 -0.13 -0.67 -33.96
CA LEU A 223 -0.46 -1.15 -32.62
C LEU A 223 -1.73 -2.00 -32.71
N PRO A 224 -1.79 -3.15 -32.00
CA PRO A 224 -3.00 -3.94 -31.89
C PRO A 224 -4.19 -3.10 -31.38
N ALA A 225 -5.44 -3.57 -31.47
CA ALA A 225 -6.55 -2.93 -30.79
C ALA A 225 -6.45 -3.18 -29.26
N PRO A 226 -7.09 -2.37 -28.40
CA PRO A 226 -7.01 -2.55 -26.94
C PRO A 226 -7.49 -3.92 -26.45
N ASP A 227 -8.39 -4.55 -27.20
CA ASP A 227 -9.01 -5.85 -26.95
C ASP A 227 -8.28 -7.01 -27.63
N THR A 228 -7.26 -6.72 -28.45
CA THR A 228 -6.45 -7.74 -29.12
C THR A 228 -5.60 -8.50 -28.13
N ARG A 229 -5.61 -9.84 -28.23
CA ARG A 229 -4.73 -10.69 -27.42
C ARG A 229 -3.32 -10.63 -27.98
N LEU A 230 -2.40 -10.04 -27.20
CA LEU A 230 -0.99 -10.01 -27.52
C LEU A 230 -0.30 -11.24 -26.91
N GLU A 231 0.55 -11.89 -27.69
CA GLU A 231 1.29 -13.08 -27.25
C GLU A 231 2.78 -12.92 -27.57
N ILE A 232 3.63 -13.46 -26.71
CA ILE A 232 5.08 -13.57 -26.92
C ILE A 232 5.41 -15.03 -27.19
N LEU A 233 6.00 -15.30 -28.35
CA LEU A 233 6.45 -16.61 -28.79
C LEU A 233 7.98 -16.68 -28.80
N VAL A 234 8.52 -17.74 -28.21
CA VAL A 234 9.95 -18.11 -28.28
C VAL A 234 10.05 -19.46 -29.01
N PRO A 235 10.30 -19.46 -30.34
CA PRO A 235 10.17 -20.66 -31.16
C PRO A 235 11.06 -21.83 -30.76
N SER A 236 12.35 -21.58 -30.50
CA SER A 236 13.34 -22.60 -30.16
C SER A 236 13.02 -23.47 -28.94
N ILE A 237 12.24 -22.95 -27.99
CA ILE A 237 11.80 -23.67 -26.79
C ILE A 237 10.29 -23.93 -26.77
N SER A 238 9.59 -23.64 -27.88
CA SER A 238 8.13 -23.81 -28.00
C SER A 238 7.33 -23.14 -26.87
N ALA A 239 7.82 -22.01 -26.35
CA ALA A 239 7.17 -21.27 -25.28
C ALA A 239 6.27 -20.17 -25.87
N LEU A 240 5.03 -20.09 -25.41
CA LEU A 240 4.06 -19.07 -25.78
C LEU A 240 3.39 -18.58 -24.49
N PHE A 241 3.29 -17.27 -24.32
CA PHE A 241 2.59 -16.67 -23.19
C PHE A 241 1.92 -15.36 -23.59
N ASP A 242 0.85 -15.04 -22.87
CA ASP A 242 0.12 -13.79 -23.04
C ASP A 242 0.97 -12.62 -22.57
N ALA A 243 0.79 -11.47 -23.22
CA ALA A 243 1.44 -10.23 -22.86
C ALA A 243 0.41 -9.10 -22.76
N ASP A 244 0.59 -8.23 -21.77
CA ASP A 244 -0.23 -7.04 -21.64
C ASP A 244 0.38 -5.89 -22.44
N LEU A 245 -0.47 -5.10 -23.08
CA LEU A 245 -0.04 -3.89 -23.78
C LEU A 245 -0.20 -2.68 -22.87
N TRP A 246 0.90 -2.07 -22.45
CA TRP A 246 0.91 -0.89 -21.62
C TRP A 246 0.90 0.38 -22.48
N ARG A 247 -0.28 0.99 -22.57
CA ARG A 247 -0.49 2.28 -23.25
C ARG A 247 -0.54 3.41 -22.23
N ARG A 248 -0.12 4.59 -22.64
CA ARG A 248 -0.38 5.83 -21.91
C ARG A 248 -1.53 6.60 -22.51
#